data_AF-A0AAX6GJI3-F1
#
_entry.id   AF-A0AAX6GJI3-F1
#
_cell.length_a   1.000
_cell.length_b   1.000
_cell.length_c   1.000
_cell.angle_alpha   90.00
_cell.angle_beta   90.00
_cell.angle_gamma   90.00
#
_symmetry.space_group_name_H-M   'P 1'
#
loop_
_entity.id
_entity.type
_entity.pdbx_description
1 polymer ?
#
loop_
_entity_poly.entity_id
_entity_poly.type
_entity_poly.pdbx_seq_one_letter_code
_entity_poly.pdbx_strand_id
1 'polypeptide(L)'
;MAFMLCWPLFSSGRQAAFLAALAPGVNIIRMLLMGLGIWRNEAMVKSISRSGDYRELLKGPLYYACTLTLATSIFWRTSPFAVAAISNLCAGDGIADIVGRRIGKKRLPYNPNKSLEGSIAMAIAGFIASIMYMHYYSTFGYMEESLGMSGRFLLVSLVASFVESLPISSELDDNLTVPLTSLLVGGLVF
;
A
#
# COMPACT_ATOMS: atom_id res chain seq x y z
N MET A 1 1.99 -4.82 -5.31
CA MET A 1 1.51 -4.76 -6.71
C MET A 1 1.51 -6.13 -7.38
N ALA A 2 2.64 -6.71 -7.79
CA ALA A 2 2.66 -7.99 -8.55
C ALA A 2 1.85 -9.13 -7.90
N PHE A 3 1.86 -9.23 -6.58
CA PHE A 3 1.04 -10.19 -5.83
C PHE A 3 -0.47 -10.10 -6.12
N MET A 4 -1.01 -8.90 -6.32
CA MET A 4 -2.42 -8.68 -6.65
C MET A 4 -2.79 -9.21 -8.04
N LEU A 5 -1.86 -9.19 -9.00
CA LEU A 5 -2.04 -9.78 -10.32
C LEU A 5 -2.20 -11.30 -10.25
N CYS A 6 -1.67 -11.94 -9.20
CA CYS A 6 -1.83 -13.38 -8.99
C CYS A 6 -3.16 -13.75 -8.32
N TRP A 7 -3.94 -12.80 -7.78
CA TRP A 7 -5.19 -13.09 -7.06
C TRP A 7 -6.25 -13.85 -7.87
N PRO A 8 -6.42 -13.62 -9.19
CA PRO A 8 -7.33 -14.40 -10.02
C PRO A 8 -6.94 -15.88 -10.15
N LEU A 9 -5.68 -16.25 -9.92
CA LEU A 9 -5.20 -17.63 -10.01
C LEU A 9 -5.67 -18.50 -8.85
N PHE A 10 -6.10 -17.88 -7.74
CA PHE A 10 -6.58 -18.58 -6.55
C PHE A 10 -8.07 -18.91 -6.68
N SER A 11 -8.53 -20.00 -6.06
CA SER A 11 -9.96 -20.37 -6.11
C SER A 11 -10.84 -19.30 -5.43
N SER A 12 -12.15 -19.35 -5.68
CA SER A 12 -13.13 -18.43 -5.09
C SER A 12 -13.42 -18.67 -3.60
N GLY A 13 -12.94 -19.78 -3.04
CA GLY A 13 -13.18 -20.13 -1.64
C GLY A 13 -12.43 -19.23 -0.67
N ARG A 14 -13.01 -19.00 0.52
CA ARG A 14 -12.36 -18.24 1.61
C ARG A 14 -11.05 -18.87 2.08
N GLN A 15 -10.90 -20.19 1.92
CA GLN A 15 -9.64 -20.90 2.16
C GLN A 15 -8.51 -20.44 1.22
N ALA A 16 -8.83 -20.09 -0.02
CA ALA A 16 -7.86 -19.57 -0.97
C ALA A 16 -7.36 -18.18 -0.54
N ALA A 17 -8.21 -17.40 0.15
CA ALA A 17 -7.81 -16.13 0.76
C ALA A 17 -6.73 -16.29 1.81
N PHE A 18 -6.93 -17.23 2.74
CA PHE A 18 -5.92 -17.55 3.74
C PHE A 18 -4.66 -18.12 3.10
N LEU A 19 -4.79 -19.02 2.11
CA LEU A 19 -3.64 -19.60 1.42
C LEU A 19 -2.79 -18.54 0.70
N ALA A 20 -3.42 -17.60 -0.01
CA ALA A 20 -2.72 -16.51 -0.65
C ALA A 20 -2.09 -15.57 0.39
N ALA A 21 -2.79 -15.28 1.49
CA ALA A 21 -2.28 -14.44 2.58
C ALA A 21 -1.08 -15.09 3.33
N LEU A 22 -0.87 -16.40 3.23
CA LEU A 22 0.36 -17.04 3.76
C LEU A 22 1.62 -16.49 3.09
N ALA A 23 1.60 -16.16 1.80
CA ALA A 23 2.78 -15.65 1.11
C ALA A 23 3.30 -14.33 1.73
N PRO A 24 2.49 -13.27 1.87
CA PRO A 24 2.91 -12.08 2.60
C PRO A 24 3.02 -12.32 4.11
N GLY A 25 2.27 -13.26 4.70
CA GLY A 25 2.38 -13.64 6.11
C GLY A 25 3.74 -14.25 6.48
N VAL A 26 4.31 -15.09 5.62
CA VAL A 26 5.68 -15.60 5.77
C VAL A 26 6.70 -14.46 5.68
N ASN A 27 6.45 -13.46 4.84
CA ASN A 27 7.31 -12.27 4.79
C ASN A 27 7.26 -11.47 6.10
N ILE A 28 6.10 -11.35 6.77
CA ILE A 28 6.00 -10.73 8.11
C ILE A 28 6.93 -11.47 9.08
N ILE A 29 6.84 -12.80 9.14
CA ILE A 29 7.68 -13.62 10.04
C ILE A 29 9.16 -13.40 9.72
N ARG A 30 9.54 -13.39 8.43
CA ARG A 30 10.91 -13.11 8.00
C ARG A 30 11.39 -11.74 8.47
N MET A 31 10.59 -10.67 8.30
CA MET A 31 10.94 -9.33 8.74
C MET A 31 11.08 -9.26 10.26
N LEU A 32 10.22 -9.94 11.02
CA LEU A 32 10.32 -10.02 12.48
C LEU A 32 11.58 -10.75 12.93
N LEU A 33 11.88 -11.92 12.36
CA LEU A 33 13.06 -12.71 12.71
C LEU A 33 14.36 -11.95 12.42
N MET A 34 14.41 -11.25 11.28
CA MET A 34 15.56 -10.42 10.92
C MET A 34 15.64 -9.16 11.78
N GLY A 35 14.53 -8.44 11.95
CA GLY A 35 14.49 -7.20 12.70
C GLY A 35 14.75 -7.35 14.20
N LEU A 36 14.37 -8.49 14.79
CA LEU A 36 14.70 -8.87 16.17
C LEU A 36 16.13 -9.42 16.31
N GLY A 37 16.86 -9.58 15.21
CA GLY A 37 18.24 -10.07 15.20
C GLY A 37 18.40 -11.55 15.48
N ILE A 38 17.29 -12.32 15.48
CA ILE A 38 17.26 -13.77 15.68
C ILE A 38 17.86 -14.49 14.46
N TRP A 39 17.55 -14.00 13.26
CA TRP A 39 18.10 -14.50 12.01
C TRP A 39 18.85 -13.38 11.28
N ARG A 40 20.16 -13.53 11.13
CA ARG A 40 21.01 -12.56 10.43
C ARG A 40 21.28 -13.02 9.02
N ASN A 41 20.70 -12.33 8.05
CA ASN A 41 21.01 -12.50 6.63
C ASN A 41 21.37 -11.15 6.04
N GLU A 42 22.66 -10.82 6.07
CA GLU A 42 23.19 -9.52 5.64
C GLU A 42 22.85 -9.21 4.18
N ALA A 43 22.81 -10.22 3.32
CA ALA A 43 22.45 -10.04 1.91
C ALA A 43 21.00 -9.56 1.75
N MET A 44 20.06 -10.17 2.49
CA MET A 44 18.66 -9.72 2.46
C MET A 44 18.49 -8.36 3.13
N VAL A 45 19.13 -8.12 4.27
CA VAL A 45 19.01 -6.84 4.98
C VAL A 45 19.56 -5.71 4.13
N LYS A 46 20.68 -5.90 3.46
CA LYS A 46 21.25 -4.91 2.54
C LYS A 46 20.37 -4.63 1.31
N SER A 47 19.56 -5.59 0.87
CA SER A 47 18.61 -5.36 -0.23
C SER A 47 17.32 -4.64 0.18
N ILE A 48 16.96 -4.64 1.47
CA ILE A 48 15.66 -4.14 1.95
C ILE A 48 15.79 -2.90 2.84
N SER A 49 16.84 -2.84 3.67
CA SER A 49 17.13 -1.68 4.53
C SER A 49 17.98 -0.65 3.78
N ARG A 50 17.78 0.63 4.08
CA ARG A 50 18.54 1.74 3.47
C ARG A 50 19.85 1.97 4.19
N SER A 51 19.88 1.78 5.51
CA SER A 51 21.07 2.00 6.35
C SER A 51 21.85 0.72 6.67
N GLY A 52 21.33 -0.45 6.33
CA GLY A 52 21.87 -1.73 6.80
C GLY A 52 21.41 -2.10 8.22
N ASP A 53 20.58 -1.28 8.87
CA ASP A 53 20.02 -1.59 10.18
C ASP A 53 18.84 -2.56 10.04
N TYR A 54 18.94 -3.68 10.76
CA TYR A 54 17.90 -4.70 10.90
C TYR A 54 16.59 -4.10 11.43
N ARG A 55 16.64 -3.06 12.27
CA ARG A 55 15.44 -2.43 12.85
C ARG A 55 14.60 -1.67 11.84
N GLU A 56 15.15 -1.24 10.71
CA GLU A 56 14.37 -0.62 9.63
C GLU A 56 13.37 -1.62 9.02
N LEU A 57 13.67 -2.92 9.06
CA LEU A 57 12.78 -3.97 8.58
C LEU A 57 11.48 -4.05 9.39
N LEU A 58 11.49 -3.59 10.64
CA LEU A 58 10.34 -3.59 11.55
C LEU A 58 9.40 -2.38 11.34
N LYS A 59 9.76 -1.44 10.47
CA LYS A 59 8.97 -0.24 10.17
C LYS A 59 8.26 -0.43 8.83
N GLY A 60 8.55 0.43 7.85
CA GLY A 60 7.97 0.40 6.50
C GLY A 60 7.75 -1.01 5.92
N PRO A 61 8.79 -1.85 5.74
CA PRO A 61 8.65 -3.18 5.14
C PRO A 61 7.66 -4.09 5.88
N LEU A 62 7.65 -4.04 7.22
CA LEU A 62 6.72 -4.80 8.04
C LEU A 62 5.30 -4.29 7.87
N TYR A 63 5.08 -2.97 7.93
CA TYR A 63 3.76 -2.37 7.73
C TYR A 63 3.18 -2.64 6.34
N TYR A 64 4.02 -2.64 5.31
CA TYR A 64 3.67 -3.08 3.97
C TYR A 64 3.17 -4.53 3.95
N ALA A 65 3.95 -5.44 4.52
CA ALA A 65 3.61 -6.86 4.55
C ALA A 65 2.34 -7.13 5.38
N CYS A 66 2.17 -6.44 6.51
CA CYS A 66 0.98 -6.50 7.35
C CYS A 66 -0.26 -6.01 6.61
N THR A 67 -0.20 -4.83 5.99
CA THR A 67 -1.32 -4.29 5.21
C THR A 67 -1.72 -5.26 4.11
N LEU A 68 -0.76 -5.77 3.35
CA LEU A 68 -1.02 -6.70 2.26
C LEU A 68 -1.66 -7.99 2.79
N THR A 69 -1.14 -8.55 3.88
CA THR A 69 -1.67 -9.78 4.49
C THR A 69 -3.08 -9.59 5.01
N LEU A 70 -3.35 -8.51 5.75
CA LEU A 70 -4.67 -8.21 6.32
C LEU A 70 -5.70 -7.92 5.22
N ALA A 71 -5.35 -7.09 4.24
CA ALA A 71 -6.23 -6.78 3.12
C ALA A 71 -6.56 -8.04 2.31
N THR A 72 -5.59 -8.91 2.09
CA THR A 72 -5.79 -10.20 1.41
C THR A 72 -6.66 -11.14 2.24
N SER A 73 -6.39 -11.28 3.53
CA SER A 73 -7.06 -12.26 4.38
C SER A 73 -8.51 -11.88 4.71
N ILE A 74 -8.82 -10.60 4.89
CA ILE A 74 -10.12 -10.15 5.37
C ILE A 74 -11.06 -9.82 4.21
N PHE A 75 -10.58 -9.01 3.28
CA PHE A 75 -11.39 -8.35 2.26
C PHE A 75 -11.31 -9.04 0.89
N TRP A 76 -10.15 -9.65 0.59
CA TRP A 76 -9.97 -10.49 -0.61
C TRP A 76 -10.22 -9.73 -1.93
N ARG A 77 -10.17 -10.45 -3.05
CA ARG A 77 -10.20 -9.87 -4.41
C ARG A 77 -11.52 -9.23 -4.83
N THR A 78 -12.59 -9.44 -4.07
CA THR A 78 -13.93 -8.91 -4.35
C THR A 78 -14.16 -7.52 -3.76
N SER A 79 -13.23 -7.01 -2.96
CA SER A 79 -13.41 -5.78 -2.18
C SER A 79 -12.66 -4.59 -2.80
N PRO A 80 -13.37 -3.58 -3.33
CA PRO A 80 -12.75 -2.40 -3.95
C PRO A 80 -11.84 -1.64 -2.98
N PHE A 81 -12.22 -1.58 -1.70
CA PHE A 81 -11.47 -0.87 -0.68
C PHE A 81 -10.11 -1.52 -0.35
N ALA A 82 -9.97 -2.84 -0.49
CA ALA A 82 -8.68 -3.53 -0.38
C ALA A 82 -7.76 -3.16 -1.55
N VAL A 83 -8.33 -3.08 -2.76
CA VAL A 83 -7.62 -2.64 -3.97
C VAL A 83 -7.15 -1.20 -3.81
N ALA A 84 -8.00 -0.29 -3.31
CA ALA A 84 -7.65 1.10 -3.05
C ALA A 84 -6.49 1.21 -2.05
N ALA A 85 -6.57 0.49 -0.93
CA ALA A 85 -5.55 0.53 0.12
C ALA A 85 -4.19 0.02 -0.36
N ILE A 86 -4.15 -1.12 -1.04
CA ILE A 86 -2.88 -1.66 -1.56
C ILE A 86 -2.35 -0.79 -2.71
N SER A 87 -3.22 -0.20 -3.53
CA SER A 87 -2.80 0.67 -4.64
C SER A 87 -2.22 1.99 -4.14
N ASN A 88 -2.87 2.65 -3.16
CA ASN A 88 -2.35 3.88 -2.57
C ASN A 88 -1.06 3.65 -1.81
N LEU A 89 -0.95 2.53 -1.08
CA LEU A 89 0.27 2.16 -0.39
C LEU A 89 1.38 1.79 -1.40
N CYS A 90 1.18 0.85 -2.32
CA CYS A 90 2.29 0.41 -3.19
C CYS A 90 2.61 1.37 -4.35
N ALA A 91 1.59 1.89 -5.03
CA ALA A 91 1.77 2.73 -6.20
C ALA A 91 1.84 4.21 -5.80
N GLY A 92 0.90 4.65 -4.97
CA GLY A 92 0.83 6.03 -4.48
C GLY A 92 2.11 6.41 -3.73
N ASP A 93 2.30 5.86 -2.54
CA ASP A 93 3.44 6.18 -1.66
C ASP A 93 4.79 5.89 -2.33
N GLY A 94 4.92 4.76 -3.03
CA GLY A 94 6.12 4.44 -3.80
C GLY A 94 6.50 5.48 -4.86
N ILE A 95 5.52 5.98 -5.64
CA ILE A 95 5.77 7.03 -6.65
C ILE A 95 5.95 8.40 -5.97
N ALA A 96 5.23 8.68 -4.89
CA ALA A 96 5.37 9.91 -4.10
C ALA A 96 6.80 10.07 -3.56
N ASP A 97 7.41 9.00 -3.04
CA ASP A 97 8.75 9.00 -2.50
C ASP A 97 9.81 9.24 -3.60
N ILE A 98 9.59 8.70 -4.81
CA ILE A 98 10.47 8.92 -5.97
C ILE A 98 10.34 10.36 -6.50
N VAL A 99 9.10 10.81 -6.76
CA VAL A 99 8.83 12.14 -7.32
C VAL A 99 9.18 13.23 -6.31
N GLY A 100 8.82 13.03 -5.04
CA GLY A 100 9.12 13.97 -3.97
C GLY A 100 10.61 14.19 -3.77
N ARG A 101 11.44 13.14 -3.92
CA ARG A 101 12.90 13.28 -3.80
C ARG A 101 13.59 13.77 -5.07
N ARG A 102 13.11 13.40 -6.26
CA ARG A 102 13.76 13.78 -7.54
C ARG A 102 13.28 15.11 -8.12
N ILE A 103 11.99 15.41 -7.97
CA ILE A 103 11.29 16.51 -8.66
C ILE A 103 10.64 17.48 -7.66
N GLY A 104 10.46 17.08 -6.40
CA GLY A 104 9.83 17.88 -5.35
C GLY A 104 10.61 19.16 -5.02
N LYS A 105 10.23 20.27 -5.66
CA LYS A 105 10.83 21.59 -5.45
C LYS A 105 10.07 22.38 -4.40
N LYS A 106 8.74 22.25 -4.35
CA LYS A 106 7.88 22.99 -3.42
C LYS A 106 7.57 22.15 -2.19
N ARG A 107 8.25 22.46 -1.08
CA ARG A 107 7.93 21.88 0.23
C ARG A 107 6.59 22.40 0.73
N LEU A 108 5.87 21.58 1.48
CA LEU A 108 4.61 21.98 2.08
C LEU A 108 4.86 22.92 3.27
N PRO A 109 4.05 24.00 3.42
CA PRO A 109 4.28 24.99 4.47
C PRO A 109 4.12 24.43 5.88
N TYR A 110 3.31 23.37 6.03
CA TYR A 110 3.08 22.67 7.30
C TYR A 110 3.94 21.41 7.49
N ASN A 111 4.58 20.89 6.43
CA ASN A 111 5.42 19.69 6.51
C ASN A 111 6.64 19.82 5.58
N PRO A 112 7.81 20.23 6.10
CA PRO A 112 9.00 20.45 5.27
C PRO A 112 9.60 19.16 4.71
N ASN A 113 9.25 17.99 5.27
CA ASN A 113 9.77 16.70 4.81
C ASN A 113 9.08 16.23 3.52
N LYS A 114 7.86 16.71 3.26
CA LYS A 114 7.06 16.32 2.10
C LYS A 114 7.00 17.46 1.08
N SER A 115 6.70 17.12 -0.17
CA SER A 115 6.60 18.09 -1.27
C SER A 115 5.22 18.03 -1.90
N LEU A 116 4.76 19.18 -2.40
CA LEU A 116 3.48 19.28 -3.08
C LEU A 116 3.44 18.37 -4.32
N GLU A 117 4.55 18.31 -5.07
CA GLU A 117 4.67 17.45 -6.24
C GLU A 117 4.61 15.95 -5.86
N GLY A 118 5.16 15.59 -4.69
CA GLY A 118 5.10 14.22 -4.16
C GLY A 118 3.68 13.80 -3.84
N SER A 119 2.93 14.62 -3.09
CA SER A 119 1.55 14.30 -2.72
C SER A 119 0.60 14.30 -3.94
N ILE A 120 0.81 15.19 -4.93
CA ILE A 120 0.07 15.14 -6.20
C ILE A 120 0.37 13.84 -6.94
N ALA A 121 1.65 13.46 -7.04
CA ALA A 121 2.05 12.22 -7.67
C ALA A 121 1.45 10.99 -6.96
N MET A 122 1.38 11.01 -5.63
CA MET A 122 0.72 9.98 -4.83
C MET A 122 -0.74 9.79 -5.24
N ALA A 123 -1.51 10.89 -5.28
CA ALA A 123 -2.94 10.83 -5.59
C ALA A 123 -3.17 10.30 -7.01
N ILE A 124 -2.39 10.77 -7.98
CA ILE A 124 -2.49 10.34 -9.38
C ILE A 124 -2.10 8.87 -9.52
N ALA A 125 -0.96 8.46 -8.95
CA ALA A 125 -0.46 7.09 -9.02
C ALA A 125 -1.41 6.09 -8.35
N GLY A 126 -1.88 6.41 -7.14
CA GLY A 126 -2.83 5.59 -6.39
C GLY A 126 -4.17 5.43 -7.12
N PHE A 127 -4.67 6.53 -7.70
CA PHE A 127 -5.90 6.51 -8.49
C PHE A 127 -5.76 5.68 -9.76
N ILE A 128 -4.73 5.94 -10.57
CA ILE A 128 -4.50 5.19 -11.83
C ILE A 128 -4.32 3.70 -11.53
N ALA A 129 -3.52 3.35 -10.51
CA ALA A 129 -3.34 1.96 -10.11
C ALA A 129 -4.68 1.32 -9.70
N SER A 130 -5.49 2.02 -8.90
CA SER A 130 -6.80 1.52 -8.46
C SER A 130 -7.74 1.27 -9.65
N ILE A 131 -7.79 2.18 -10.62
CA ILE A 131 -8.59 2.01 -11.85
C ILE A 131 -8.07 0.84 -12.69
N MET A 132 -6.76 0.70 -12.85
CA MET A 132 -6.17 -0.41 -13.58
C MET A 132 -6.53 -1.77 -12.95
N TYR A 133 -6.47 -1.88 -11.62
CA TYR A 133 -6.87 -3.11 -10.93
C TYR A 133 -8.37 -3.34 -10.93
N MET A 134 -9.19 -2.29 -10.86
CA MET A 134 -10.63 -2.40 -11.05
C MET A 134 -10.95 -3.01 -12.42
N HIS A 135 -10.36 -2.47 -13.49
CA HIS A 135 -10.54 -2.99 -14.84
C HIS A 135 -10.03 -4.44 -14.95
N TYR A 136 -8.85 -4.71 -14.40
CA TYR A 136 -8.29 -6.05 -14.37
C TYR A 136 -9.23 -7.05 -13.68
N TYR A 137 -9.73 -6.76 -12.48
CA TYR A 137 -10.65 -7.66 -11.77
C TYR A 137 -12.03 -7.76 -12.41
N SER A 138 -12.49 -6.72 -13.08
CA SER A 138 -13.71 -6.72 -13.89
C SER A 138 -13.61 -7.67 -15.07
N THR A 139 -12.47 -7.77 -15.76
CA THR A 139 -12.29 -8.75 -16.85
C THR A 139 -12.45 -10.21 -16.40
N PHE A 140 -12.23 -10.51 -15.11
CA PHE A 140 -12.46 -11.83 -14.53
C PHE A 140 -13.83 -11.97 -13.85
N GLY A 141 -14.69 -10.94 -13.92
CA GLY A 141 -16.02 -10.94 -13.31
C GLY A 141 -16.02 -10.81 -11.78
N TYR A 142 -14.93 -10.34 -11.17
CA TYR A 142 -14.85 -10.18 -9.71
C TYR A 142 -15.37 -8.83 -9.19
N MET A 143 -15.52 -7.84 -10.07
CA MET A 143 -15.88 -6.47 -9.69
C MET A 143 -16.62 -5.80 -10.85
N GLU A 144 -17.72 -5.10 -10.57
CA GLU A 144 -18.43 -4.34 -11.59
C GLU A 144 -17.82 -2.95 -11.76
N GLU A 145 -17.46 -2.61 -13.00
CA GLU A 145 -16.99 -1.27 -13.32
C GLU A 145 -18.14 -0.28 -13.27
N SER A 146 -17.96 0.78 -12.47
CA SER A 146 -18.91 1.87 -12.38
C SER A 146 -18.19 3.20 -12.27
N LEU A 147 -18.74 4.22 -12.93
CA LEU A 147 -18.25 5.59 -12.84
C LEU A 147 -18.31 6.11 -11.40
N GLY A 148 -19.28 5.64 -10.62
CA GLY A 148 -19.35 5.87 -9.17
C GLY A 148 -18.17 5.24 -8.43
N MET A 149 -17.77 4.01 -8.78
CA MET A 149 -16.62 3.33 -8.17
C MET A 149 -15.31 4.09 -8.44
N SER A 150 -15.11 4.56 -9.67
CA SER A 150 -13.98 5.42 -10.04
C SER A 150 -13.94 6.71 -9.21
N GLY A 151 -15.08 7.40 -9.04
CA GLY A 151 -15.15 8.60 -8.20
C GLY A 151 -14.78 8.33 -6.75
N ARG A 152 -15.20 7.18 -6.21
CA ARG A 152 -14.84 6.72 -4.87
C ARG A 152 -13.35 6.41 -4.74
N PHE A 153 -12.73 5.75 -5.72
CA PHE A 153 -11.28 5.54 -5.76
C PHE A 153 -10.49 6.85 -5.78
N LEU A 154 -10.97 7.84 -6.54
CA LEU A 154 -10.36 9.17 -6.56
C LEU A 154 -10.42 9.81 -5.18
N LEU A 155 -11.59 9.77 -4.52
CA LEU A 155 -11.76 10.30 -3.17
C LEU A 155 -10.79 9.63 -2.17
N VAL A 156 -10.71 8.30 -2.17
CA VAL A 156 -9.79 7.57 -1.28
C VAL A 156 -8.33 7.97 -1.55
N SER A 157 -7.93 8.09 -2.82
CA SER A 157 -6.57 8.47 -3.21
C SER A 157 -6.23 9.91 -2.79
N LEU A 158 -7.18 10.84 -2.92
CA LEU A 158 -7.02 12.23 -2.48
C LEU A 158 -6.90 12.33 -0.96
N VAL A 159 -7.76 11.63 -0.21
CA VAL A 159 -7.69 11.64 1.26
C VAL A 159 -6.41 10.97 1.76
N ALA A 160 -5.99 9.86 1.15
CA ALA A 160 -4.73 9.20 1.49
C ALA A 160 -3.52 10.10 1.23
N SER A 161 -3.50 10.79 0.09
CA SER A 161 -2.47 11.80 -0.25
C SER A 161 -2.47 12.98 0.72
N PHE A 162 -3.65 13.45 1.12
CA PHE A 162 -3.76 14.49 2.13
C PHE A 162 -3.17 14.03 3.48
N VAL A 163 -3.50 12.82 3.94
CA VAL A 163 -2.95 12.29 5.20
C VAL A 163 -1.43 12.08 5.11
N GLU A 164 -0.92 11.60 3.98
CA GLU A 164 0.52 11.48 3.73
C GLU A 164 1.25 12.84 3.82
N SER A 165 0.59 13.89 3.36
CA SER A 165 1.13 15.25 3.40
C SER A 165 1.27 15.79 4.82
N LEU A 166 0.47 15.29 5.79
CA LEU A 166 0.45 15.78 7.16
C LEU A 166 1.72 15.43 7.95
N PRO A 167 2.12 16.26 8.93
CA PRO A 167 3.29 15.99 9.77
C PRO A 167 3.20 14.68 10.54
N ILE A 168 1.98 14.29 10.92
CA ILE A 168 1.71 13.05 11.67
C ILE A 168 2.18 11.81 10.91
N SER A 169 2.16 11.84 9.58
CA SER A 169 2.64 10.75 8.74
C SER A 169 4.16 10.65 8.75
N SER A 170 4.86 11.75 8.94
CA SER A 170 6.31 11.76 9.13
C SER A 170 6.73 11.14 10.47
N GLU A 171 5.87 11.26 11.50
CA GLU A 171 6.14 10.73 12.84
C GLU A 171 5.73 9.26 13.00
N LEU A 172 4.56 8.88 12.47
CA LEU A 172 3.97 7.54 12.63
C LEU A 172 4.30 6.55 11.51
N ASP A 173 5.08 6.96 10.50
CA ASP A 173 5.40 6.21 9.27
C ASP A 173 4.24 6.23 8.25
N ASP A 174 4.53 6.69 7.04
CA ASP A 174 3.59 6.77 5.92
C ASP A 174 3.06 5.39 5.51
N ASN A 175 3.88 4.35 5.70
CA ASN A 175 3.52 2.97 5.37
C ASN A 175 2.45 2.38 6.29
N LEU A 176 2.12 3.07 7.39
CA LEU A 176 1.03 2.73 8.28
C LEU A 176 -0.18 3.65 8.11
N THR A 177 0.03 4.97 8.05
CA THR A 177 -1.06 5.97 7.99
C THR A 177 -1.84 5.90 6.68
N VAL A 178 -1.15 5.75 5.55
CA VAL A 178 -1.74 5.71 4.19
C VAL A 178 -2.70 4.53 4.01
N PRO A 179 -2.31 3.28 4.31
CA PRO A 179 -3.21 2.15 4.13
C PRO A 179 -4.36 2.16 5.14
N LEU A 180 -4.12 2.57 6.39
CA LEU A 180 -5.19 2.72 7.38
C LEU A 180 -6.23 3.74 6.92
N THR A 181 -5.78 4.91 6.45
CA THR A 181 -6.67 5.94 5.90
C THR A 181 -7.45 5.39 4.72
N SER A 182 -6.78 4.68 3.80
CA SER A 182 -7.43 4.12 2.63
C SER A 182 -8.48 3.07 2.96
N LEU A 183 -8.23 2.23 3.98
CA LEU A 183 -9.20 1.24 4.46
C LEU A 183 -10.38 1.89 5.17
N LEU A 184 -10.14 2.90 6.01
CA LEU A 184 -11.20 3.61 6.74
C LEU A 184 -12.10 4.39 5.78
N VAL A 185 -11.53 5.20 4.89
CA VAL A 185 -12.28 5.98 3.91
C VAL A 185 -12.95 5.04 2.90
N GLY A 186 -12.25 4.00 2.46
CA GLY A 186 -12.81 2.98 1.57
C GLY A 186 -14.02 2.29 2.20
N GLY A 187 -13.95 1.89 3.47
CA GLY A 187 -15.07 1.27 4.18
C GLY A 187 -16.28 2.19 4.40
N LEU A 188 -16.09 3.51 4.39
CA LEU A 188 -17.18 4.49 4.51
C LEU A 188 -17.85 4.81 3.16
N VAL A 189 -17.10 4.69 2.07
CA VAL A 189 -17.48 5.22 0.76
C VAL A 189 -17.92 4.13 -0.22
N PHE A 190 -17.49 2.86 0.00
CA PHE A 190 -17.90 1.72 -0.81
C PHE A 190 -19.10 0.98 -0.24
#